data_AF-A0A7X7GUX5-F1
#
_entry.id   AF-A0A7X7GUX5-F1
#
_cell.length_a   1.000
_cell.length_b   1.000
_cell.length_c   1.000
_cell.angle_alpha   90.00
_cell.angle_beta   90.00
_cell.angle_gamma   90.00
#
_symmetry.space_group_name_H-M   'P 1'
#
loop_
_entity.id
_entity.type
_entity.pdbx_description
1 polymer ?
#
loop_
_entity_poly.entity_id
_entity_poly.type
_entity_poly.pdbx_seq_one_letter_code
_entity_poly.pdbx_strand_id
1 'polypeptide(L)'
;MFRESSLRGPLAAALLSASSWGIGCGSVDDGTEGTASGGASSGASTATGGDSTGSGGAGGSSEASGGRDGTSPPVLCGGAYSRECGDGYFCRFTTGCGTVAHCTRRPKTCDDVFEPVCGCDGTTYSNECAAYAAGVAVRDPGPCDEDEQFPCGPYQCARTSYCLDKNGTGTSTIWQHACLTPPTECADGPSCDCLSDVTHCYPRQHTCQEGTGVTLTCN
;
A
#
# COMPACT_ATOMS: atom_id res chain seq x y z
N MET A 1 -44.90 -16.92 54.79
CA MET A 1 -44.70 -16.88 56.26
C MET A 1 -43.21 -16.74 56.51
N PHE A 2 -42.87 -15.83 57.44
CA PHE A 2 -41.54 -15.35 57.85
C PHE A 2 -40.80 -14.44 56.87
N ARG A 3 -40.25 -13.30 57.26
CA ARG A 3 -40.58 -12.23 58.23
C ARG A 3 -39.51 -11.17 57.96
N GLU A 4 -39.90 -9.90 57.95
CA GLU A 4 -39.01 -8.75 58.07
C GLU A 4 -38.08 -8.88 59.28
N SER A 5 -36.89 -8.25 59.24
CA SER A 5 -36.43 -7.34 60.30
C SER A 5 -35.12 -6.63 59.95
N SER A 6 -35.24 -5.32 59.84
CA SER A 6 -34.23 -4.27 59.96
C SER A 6 -33.12 -4.53 60.98
N LEU A 7 -31.92 -4.03 60.70
CA LEU A 7 -31.04 -3.41 61.69
C LEU A 7 -30.25 -2.25 61.07
N ARG A 8 -30.27 -1.12 61.77
CA ARG A 8 -29.67 0.19 61.43
C ARG A 8 -28.28 0.32 62.07
N GLY A 9 -27.33 0.86 61.29
CA GLY A 9 -26.26 1.78 61.70
C GLY A 9 -24.92 1.19 62.23
N PRO A 10 -23.87 2.02 62.41
CA PRO A 10 -23.61 3.36 61.86
C PRO A 10 -22.13 3.57 61.37
N LEU A 11 -21.87 4.73 60.73
CA LEU A 11 -20.58 5.45 60.64
C LEU A 11 -19.36 4.77 59.97
N ALA A 12 -19.02 5.23 58.76
CA ALA A 12 -17.64 5.61 58.41
C ALA A 12 -17.65 6.50 57.16
N ALA A 13 -17.43 7.80 57.35
CA ALA A 13 -17.12 8.73 56.28
C ALA A 13 -15.69 8.45 55.81
N ALA A 14 -15.55 7.93 54.58
CA ALA A 14 -14.25 7.87 53.89
C ALA A 14 -14.21 8.99 52.85
N LEU A 15 -13.60 10.10 53.26
CA LEU A 15 -13.09 11.13 52.36
C LEU A 15 -11.95 10.51 51.55
N LEU A 16 -12.14 10.34 50.25
CA LEU A 16 -11.04 10.10 49.31
C LEU A 16 -11.01 11.22 48.28
N SER A 17 -9.87 11.90 48.32
CA SER A 17 -9.42 13.05 47.58
C SER A 17 -9.58 12.91 46.06
N ALA A 18 -10.23 13.91 45.45
CA ALA A 18 -10.11 14.19 44.04
C ALA A 18 -8.70 14.73 43.76
N SER A 19 -7.82 13.89 43.21
CA SER A 19 -6.59 14.35 42.57
C SER A 19 -6.91 14.66 41.11
N SER A 20 -7.14 15.94 40.86
CA SER A 20 -7.22 16.58 39.55
C SER A 20 -5.90 16.47 38.81
N TRP A 21 -5.84 15.64 37.78
CA TRP A 21 -4.76 15.70 36.80
C TRP A 21 -5.26 16.57 35.64
N GLY A 22 -4.99 17.86 35.75
CA GLY A 22 -5.08 18.80 34.64
C GLY A 22 -3.89 18.58 33.71
N ILE A 23 -4.15 18.05 32.52
CA ILE A 23 -3.21 18.10 31.42
C ILE A 23 -3.71 19.22 30.51
N GLY A 24 -3.06 20.39 30.63
CA GLY A 24 -3.28 21.51 29.74
C GLY A 24 -2.62 21.24 28.39
N CYS A 25 -3.39 21.33 27.31
CA CYS A 25 -2.84 21.55 25.98
C CYS A 25 -2.59 23.06 25.82
N GLY A 26 -1.32 23.43 25.73
CA GLY A 26 -0.90 24.78 25.37
C GLY A 26 -1.18 25.06 23.90
N SER A 27 -1.75 26.23 23.64
CA SER A 27 -1.90 26.85 22.33
C SER A 27 -0.52 27.23 21.77
N VAL A 28 -0.29 26.98 20.47
CA VAL A 28 0.75 27.66 19.70
C VAL A 28 0.05 28.44 18.59
N ASP A 29 0.18 29.76 18.70
CA ASP A 29 -0.37 30.74 17.78
C ASP A 29 0.50 30.96 16.54
N ASP A 30 -0.18 31.56 15.57
CA ASP A 30 0.05 31.87 14.17
C ASP A 30 1.29 32.72 13.81
N GLY A 31 1.74 32.58 12.55
CA GLY A 31 2.23 33.72 11.76
C GLY A 31 3.61 33.60 11.11
N THR A 32 3.65 33.49 9.78
CA THR A 32 4.12 34.51 8.81
C THR A 32 4.81 33.96 7.53
N GLU A 33 4.08 34.14 6.42
CA GLU A 33 4.40 34.69 5.09
C GLU A 33 5.74 34.44 4.34
N GLY A 34 5.59 34.13 3.04
CA GLY A 34 6.51 34.49 1.94
C GLY A 34 6.95 33.30 1.07
N THR A 35 7.05 33.33 -0.27
CA THR A 35 6.76 34.27 -1.35
C THR A 35 6.81 33.45 -2.65
N ALA A 36 5.98 33.79 -3.64
CA ALA A 36 5.92 33.13 -4.95
C ALA A 36 7.09 33.45 -5.89
N SER A 37 7.41 32.53 -6.80
CA SER A 37 7.88 32.69 -8.21
C SER A 37 8.42 31.32 -8.67
N GLY A 38 8.11 30.71 -9.81
CA GLY A 38 7.77 31.23 -11.14
C GLY A 38 8.92 30.83 -12.09
N GLY A 39 8.64 30.09 -13.17
CA GLY A 39 9.59 29.96 -14.29
C GLY A 39 9.65 28.61 -15.00
N ALA A 40 9.07 28.56 -16.20
CA ALA A 40 9.19 27.49 -17.19
C ALA A 40 10.57 27.48 -17.88
N SER A 41 10.97 26.34 -18.45
CA SER A 41 11.48 26.29 -19.82
C SER A 41 11.72 24.86 -20.31
N SER A 42 11.10 24.58 -21.46
CA SER A 42 11.52 23.62 -22.48
C SER A 42 12.80 24.08 -23.19
N GLY A 43 13.66 23.16 -23.65
CA GLY A 43 14.58 23.45 -24.75
C GLY A 43 15.89 22.67 -24.82
N ALA A 44 16.00 21.89 -25.90
CA ALA A 44 17.18 21.68 -26.73
C ALA A 44 18.39 20.88 -26.20
N SER A 45 18.42 19.64 -26.65
CA SER A 45 19.59 18.87 -27.06
C SER A 45 20.70 19.72 -27.69
N THR A 46 21.91 19.65 -27.11
CA THR A 46 23.17 19.95 -27.79
C THR A 46 24.06 18.72 -27.68
N ALA A 47 24.30 18.06 -28.81
CA ALA A 47 25.36 17.09 -28.95
C ALA A 47 26.69 17.83 -29.15
N THR A 48 27.64 17.59 -28.27
CA THR A 48 29.06 17.83 -28.54
C THR A 48 29.82 16.58 -28.11
N GLY A 49 30.38 15.90 -29.10
CA GLY A 49 31.33 14.82 -28.88
C GLY A 49 32.61 15.36 -28.23
N GLY A 50 33.18 14.53 -27.38
CA GLY A 50 34.47 14.75 -26.76
C GLY A 50 35.03 13.39 -26.34
N ASP A 51 35.84 12.81 -27.22
CA ASP A 51 36.75 11.72 -26.88
C ASP A 51 37.73 12.21 -25.80
N SER A 52 37.82 11.48 -24.69
CA SER A 52 38.95 11.56 -23.77
C SER A 52 39.07 10.24 -23.03
N THR A 53 40.01 9.43 -23.52
CA THR A 53 40.72 8.40 -22.79
C THR A 53 41.20 8.90 -21.42
N GLY A 54 40.96 8.06 -20.39
CA GLY A 54 41.72 8.06 -19.16
C GLY A 54 40.87 8.31 -17.92
N SER A 55 40.69 7.26 -17.11
CA SER A 55 40.97 7.26 -15.67
C SER A 55 40.61 5.90 -15.07
N GLY A 56 41.61 5.24 -14.49
CA GLY A 56 41.38 4.24 -13.46
C GLY A 56 40.66 4.93 -12.31
N GLY A 57 39.40 4.57 -12.11
CA GLY A 57 38.63 4.90 -10.93
C GLY A 57 38.18 3.59 -10.33
N ALA A 58 38.58 3.33 -9.08
CA ALA A 58 37.98 2.29 -8.27
C ALA A 58 36.50 2.63 -8.07
N GLY A 59 35.66 2.16 -8.99
CA GLY A 59 34.22 2.19 -8.86
C GLY A 59 33.87 1.21 -7.76
N GLY A 60 33.52 1.74 -6.59
CA GLY A 60 32.86 0.99 -5.54
C GLY A 60 31.58 0.42 -6.12
N SER A 61 31.63 -0.86 -6.51
CA SER A 61 30.45 -1.69 -6.59
C SER A 61 29.80 -1.59 -5.22
N SER A 62 28.69 -0.87 -5.14
CA SER A 62 27.73 -1.10 -4.06
C SER A 62 27.24 -2.51 -4.33
N GLU A 63 27.96 -3.46 -3.75
CA GLU A 63 27.62 -4.85 -3.74
C GLU A 63 26.19 -4.89 -3.19
N ALA A 64 25.21 -5.06 -4.07
CA ALA A 64 23.96 -5.69 -3.68
C ALA A 64 24.40 -7.11 -3.29
N SER A 65 24.83 -7.24 -2.02
CA SER A 65 25.47 -8.42 -1.48
C SER A 65 24.48 -9.55 -1.59
N GLY A 66 24.60 -10.26 -2.69
CA GLY A 66 24.04 -11.56 -2.91
C GLY A 66 24.71 -12.57 -2.04
N GLY A 67 24.44 -12.49 -0.73
CA GLY A 67 24.99 -13.38 0.28
C GLY A 67 24.69 -14.83 -0.07
N ARG A 68 25.75 -15.56 -0.40
CA ARG A 68 25.82 -17.02 -0.23
C ARG A 68 26.40 -17.38 1.14
N ASP A 69 26.42 -16.42 2.07
CA ASP A 69 26.97 -16.58 3.40
C ASP A 69 25.86 -16.30 4.41
N GLY A 70 25.48 -17.30 5.19
CA GLY A 70 24.31 -17.34 6.08
C GLY A 70 24.37 -16.41 7.29
N THR A 71 25.03 -15.26 7.16
CA THR A 71 25.31 -14.33 8.27
C THR A 71 24.75 -12.93 8.01
N SER A 72 24.29 -12.61 6.80
CA SER A 72 23.69 -11.29 6.49
C SER A 72 22.15 -11.35 6.59
N PRO A 73 21.49 -10.38 7.28
CA PRO A 73 20.04 -10.32 7.29
C PRO A 73 19.51 -10.09 5.87
N PRO A 74 18.38 -10.71 5.50
CA PRO A 74 17.84 -10.59 4.16
C PRO A 74 17.47 -9.13 3.86
N VAL A 75 17.96 -8.61 2.72
CA VAL A 75 17.69 -7.24 2.29
C VAL A 75 16.17 -7.06 2.13
N LEU A 76 15.60 -6.15 2.92
CA LEU A 76 14.17 -5.83 2.88
C LEU A 76 13.85 -4.97 1.66
N CYS A 77 12.68 -5.22 1.09
CA CYS A 77 12.15 -4.50 -0.06
C CYS A 77 10.60 -4.49 -0.04
N GLY A 78 9.96 -3.81 -0.99
CA GLY A 78 8.49 -3.70 -1.05
C GLY A 78 7.91 -2.45 -0.36
N GLY A 79 6.60 -2.23 -0.51
CA GLY A 79 5.89 -0.95 -0.32
C GLY A 79 6.16 -0.10 0.94
N ALA A 80 6.68 -0.65 2.04
CA ALA A 80 7.08 0.14 3.22
C ALA A 80 8.50 0.71 3.12
N TYR A 81 9.36 0.11 2.29
CA TYR A 81 10.78 0.45 2.16
C TYR A 81 11.09 1.13 0.82
N SER A 82 10.18 1.08 -0.16
CA SER A 82 10.33 1.61 -1.52
C SER A 82 11.70 1.33 -2.14
N ARG A 83 12.27 0.18 -1.77
CA ARG A 83 13.59 -0.25 -2.17
C ARG A 83 13.42 -1.33 -3.22
N GLU A 84 14.02 -1.11 -4.38
CA GLU A 84 14.16 -2.10 -5.43
C GLU A 84 15.35 -3.02 -5.11
N CYS A 85 15.23 -4.29 -5.49
CA CYS A 85 16.36 -5.21 -5.39
C CYS A 85 17.32 -4.95 -6.55
N GLY A 86 18.63 -5.10 -6.30
CA GLY A 86 19.65 -4.95 -7.34
C GLY A 86 19.55 -6.01 -8.45
N ASP A 87 20.38 -5.86 -9.48
CA ASP A 87 20.33 -6.70 -10.68
C ASP A 87 20.37 -8.21 -10.38
N GLY A 88 19.45 -8.95 -11.01
CA GLY A 88 19.31 -10.39 -10.81
C GLY A 88 18.60 -10.80 -9.51
N TYR A 89 17.99 -9.86 -8.81
CA TYR A 89 17.13 -10.10 -7.65
C TYR A 89 15.71 -9.58 -7.88
N PHE A 90 14.78 -10.08 -7.08
CA PHE A 90 13.39 -9.63 -7.07
C PHE A 90 12.84 -9.61 -5.63
N CYS A 91 11.77 -8.84 -5.43
CA CYS A 91 11.07 -8.82 -4.15
C CYS A 91 10.16 -10.03 -4.01
N ARG A 92 10.49 -10.93 -3.09
CA ARG A 92 9.60 -12.04 -2.73
C ARG A 92 8.83 -11.70 -1.47
N PHE A 93 7.51 -11.58 -1.60
CA PHE A 93 6.60 -11.42 -0.47
C PHE A 93 6.30 -12.77 0.17
N THR A 94 5.96 -12.76 1.46
CA THR A 94 5.52 -13.97 2.19
C THR A 94 4.11 -14.40 1.80
N THR A 95 3.27 -13.46 1.37
CA THR A 95 1.89 -13.71 0.95
C THR A 95 1.46 -12.63 -0.04
N GLY A 96 0.99 -13.04 -1.21
CA GLY A 96 0.49 -12.16 -2.26
C GLY A 96 1.41 -10.97 -2.59
N CYS A 97 0.82 -9.79 -2.75
CA CYS A 97 1.53 -8.53 -2.98
C CYS A 97 1.56 -7.68 -1.71
N GLY A 98 2.36 -8.10 -0.73
CA GLY A 98 2.45 -7.46 0.57
C GLY A 98 3.18 -6.12 0.60
N THR A 99 3.40 -5.61 1.82
CA THR A 99 4.14 -4.35 2.05
C THR A 99 5.61 -4.57 2.41
N VAL A 100 5.95 -5.76 2.92
CA VAL A 100 7.31 -6.16 3.31
C VAL A 100 7.68 -7.45 2.59
N ALA A 101 8.82 -7.42 1.90
CA ALA A 101 9.42 -8.52 1.17
C ALA A 101 10.92 -8.61 1.45
N HIS A 102 11.51 -9.71 0.97
CA HIS A 102 12.96 -9.89 0.97
C HIS A 102 13.48 -10.08 -0.45
N CYS A 103 14.64 -9.50 -0.74
CA CYS A 103 15.30 -9.69 -2.02
C CYS A 103 15.79 -11.14 -2.17
N THR A 104 15.25 -11.82 -3.18
CA THR A 104 15.59 -13.20 -3.54
C THR A 104 16.22 -13.22 -4.93
N ARG A 105 17.16 -14.14 -5.18
CA ARG A 105 17.74 -14.29 -6.53
C ARG A 105 16.69 -14.69 -7.55
N ARG A 106 16.70 -14.05 -8.72
CA ARG A 106 15.90 -14.47 -9.87
C ARG A 106 16.42 -15.81 -10.39
N PRO A 107 15.56 -16.81 -10.63
CA PRO A 107 15.95 -18.04 -11.30
C PRO A 107 16.41 -17.72 -12.73
N LYS A 108 17.49 -18.39 -13.17
CA LYS A 108 18.04 -18.23 -14.53
C LYS A 108 17.44 -19.20 -15.54
N THR A 109 16.90 -20.30 -15.04
CA THR A 109 16.36 -21.41 -15.80
C THR A 109 15.10 -21.86 -15.09
N CYS A 110 14.04 -22.06 -15.86
CA CYS A 110 12.76 -22.56 -15.38
C CYS A 110 12.39 -23.78 -16.20
N ASP A 111 11.73 -24.74 -15.54
CA ASP A 111 11.15 -25.87 -16.24
C ASP A 111 9.92 -25.41 -17.03
N ASP A 112 9.62 -26.11 -18.13
CA ASP A 112 8.47 -25.82 -18.99
C ASP A 112 7.15 -26.40 -18.46
N VAL A 113 7.06 -26.61 -17.14
CA VAL A 113 5.84 -27.08 -16.47
C VAL A 113 4.79 -25.98 -16.51
N PHE A 114 3.62 -26.29 -17.04
CA PHE A 114 2.52 -25.33 -17.14
C PHE A 114 1.64 -25.39 -15.88
N GLU A 115 1.85 -24.43 -14.98
CA GLU A 115 1.13 -24.23 -13.73
C GLU A 115 0.90 -22.73 -13.56
N PRO A 116 -0.09 -22.14 -14.26
CA PRO A 116 -0.19 -20.70 -14.40
C PRO A 116 -0.35 -19.99 -13.05
N VAL A 117 0.24 -18.81 -12.95
CA VAL A 117 0.19 -17.95 -11.76
C VAL A 117 -0.09 -16.50 -12.15
N CYS A 118 -0.72 -15.76 -11.26
CA CYS A 118 -0.96 -14.34 -11.46
C CYS A 118 0.12 -13.52 -10.75
N GLY A 119 0.83 -12.68 -11.49
CA GLY A 119 1.85 -11.78 -10.96
C GLY A 119 1.26 -10.57 -10.23
N CYS A 120 2.05 -9.97 -9.35
CA CYS A 120 1.69 -8.69 -8.70
C CYS A 120 1.58 -7.50 -9.67
N ASP A 121 2.08 -7.66 -10.89
CA ASP A 121 1.90 -6.73 -12.01
C ASP A 121 0.56 -6.93 -12.75
N GLY A 122 -0.21 -7.97 -12.40
CA GLY A 122 -1.43 -8.36 -13.08
C GLY A 122 -1.21 -9.16 -14.37
N THR A 123 0.01 -9.65 -14.61
CA THR A 123 0.32 -10.51 -15.77
C THR A 123 0.24 -11.98 -15.40
N THR A 124 -0.39 -12.78 -16.27
CA THR A 124 -0.35 -14.24 -16.16
C THR A 124 1.00 -14.79 -16.61
N TYR A 125 1.65 -15.56 -15.74
CA TYR A 125 2.87 -16.31 -16.07
C TYR A 125 2.58 -17.80 -16.20
N SER A 126 3.37 -18.51 -17.03
CA SER A 126 3.21 -19.95 -17.25
C SER A 126 3.46 -20.80 -16.01
N ASN A 127 4.31 -20.31 -15.10
CA ASN A 127 4.55 -20.87 -13.78
C ASN A 127 5.22 -19.85 -12.82
N GLU A 128 5.29 -20.21 -11.54
CA GLU A 128 5.93 -19.42 -10.48
C GLU A 128 7.40 -19.07 -10.81
N CYS A 129 8.13 -20.02 -11.40
CA CYS A 129 9.52 -19.77 -11.79
C CYS A 129 9.61 -18.68 -12.88
N ALA A 130 8.74 -18.71 -13.89
CA ALA A 130 8.70 -17.72 -14.96
C ALA A 130 8.39 -16.32 -14.41
N ALA A 131 7.47 -16.19 -13.46
CA ALA A 131 7.18 -14.94 -12.77
C ALA A 131 8.42 -14.40 -12.04
N TYR A 132 9.07 -15.24 -11.24
CA TYR A 132 10.30 -14.86 -10.52
C TYR A 132 11.47 -14.56 -11.46
N ALA A 133 11.57 -15.29 -12.57
CA ALA A 133 12.57 -15.03 -13.60
C ALA A 133 12.34 -13.66 -14.24
N ALA A 134 11.09 -13.21 -14.40
CA ALA A 134 10.74 -11.86 -14.84
C ALA A 134 10.95 -10.78 -13.75
N GLY A 135 11.18 -11.20 -12.49
CA GLY A 135 11.36 -10.29 -11.36
C GLY A 135 10.04 -9.89 -10.69
N VAL A 136 8.97 -10.63 -10.95
CA VAL A 136 7.62 -10.36 -10.47
C VAL A 136 7.25 -11.37 -9.39
N ALA A 137 6.70 -10.90 -8.27
CA ALA A 137 6.17 -11.78 -7.24
C ALA A 137 4.82 -12.37 -7.66
N VAL A 138 4.54 -13.59 -7.20
CA VAL A 138 3.23 -14.23 -7.40
C VAL A 138 2.23 -13.67 -6.39
N ARG A 139 1.09 -13.23 -6.90
CA ARG A 139 -0.06 -12.80 -6.11
C ARG A 139 -0.94 -13.98 -5.73
N ASP A 140 -1.41 -14.69 -6.75
CA ASP A 140 -2.40 -15.77 -6.63
C ASP A 140 -2.00 -16.98 -7.50
N PRO A 141 -2.35 -18.21 -7.08
CA PRO A 141 -2.26 -19.38 -7.94
C PRO A 141 -3.34 -19.33 -9.03
N GLY A 142 -3.03 -19.85 -10.22
CA GLY A 142 -3.90 -19.73 -11.39
C GLY A 142 -3.58 -18.49 -12.23
N PRO A 143 -4.12 -18.41 -13.46
CA PRO A 143 -3.92 -17.23 -14.30
C PRO A 143 -4.51 -15.98 -13.65
N CYS A 144 -4.05 -14.80 -14.05
CA CYS A 144 -4.75 -13.57 -13.73
C CYS A 144 -6.10 -13.58 -14.43
N ASP A 145 -7.15 -13.39 -13.65
CA ASP A 145 -8.47 -13.17 -14.17
C ASP A 145 -8.59 -11.70 -14.58
N GLU A 146 -8.29 -11.41 -15.86
CA GLU A 146 -8.51 -10.07 -16.45
C GLU A 146 -10.00 -9.67 -16.38
N ASP A 147 -10.88 -10.67 -16.30
CA ASP A 147 -12.32 -10.52 -16.04
C ASP A 147 -12.66 -10.41 -14.55
N GLU A 148 -11.72 -10.50 -13.63
CA GLU A 148 -11.98 -10.31 -12.20
C GLU A 148 -11.16 -9.18 -11.60
N GLN A 149 -10.45 -8.38 -12.40
CA GLN A 149 -9.76 -7.18 -11.94
C GLN A 149 -10.15 -5.94 -12.74
N PHE A 150 -10.01 -4.77 -12.11
CA PHE A 150 -10.28 -3.48 -12.73
C PHE A 150 -9.32 -2.40 -12.20
N PRO A 151 -9.04 -1.36 -13.01
CA PRO A 151 -8.08 -0.31 -12.64
C PRO A 151 -8.62 0.61 -11.53
N CYS A 152 -7.75 0.93 -10.57
CA CYS A 152 -7.95 1.89 -9.50
C CYS A 152 -6.69 2.75 -9.36
N GLY A 153 -6.55 3.77 -10.21
CA GLY A 153 -5.33 4.56 -10.31
C GLY A 153 -4.12 3.66 -10.68
N PRO A 154 -3.05 3.61 -9.85
CA PRO A 154 -1.90 2.73 -10.09
C PRO A 154 -2.14 1.26 -9.68
N TYR A 155 -3.28 0.93 -9.09
CA TYR A 155 -3.60 -0.42 -8.60
C TYR A 155 -4.58 -1.15 -9.50
N GLN A 156 -4.52 -2.50 -9.49
CA GLN A 156 -5.53 -3.36 -10.09
C GLN A 156 -6.34 -4.04 -8.97
N CYS A 157 -7.56 -3.57 -8.73
CA CYS A 157 -8.43 -4.11 -7.68
C CYS A 157 -9.22 -5.31 -8.20
N ALA A 158 -9.54 -6.26 -7.33
CA ALA A 158 -10.43 -7.36 -7.66
C ALA A 158 -11.88 -6.87 -7.80
N ARG A 159 -12.70 -7.46 -8.69
CA ARG A 159 -14.14 -7.14 -8.86
C ARG A 159 -14.96 -7.41 -7.59
N THR A 160 -14.45 -8.22 -6.67
CA THR A 160 -15.03 -8.44 -5.33
C THR A 160 -14.73 -7.30 -4.34
N SER A 161 -13.89 -6.35 -4.73
CA SER A 161 -13.53 -5.14 -3.99
C SER A 161 -13.97 -3.89 -4.75
N TYR A 162 -14.04 -2.74 -4.07
CA TYR A 162 -14.30 -1.45 -4.70
C TYR A 162 -13.07 -0.54 -4.62
N CYS A 163 -12.93 0.35 -5.60
CA CYS A 163 -11.91 1.37 -5.61
C CYS A 163 -12.38 2.59 -4.81
N LEU A 164 -11.60 3.01 -3.81
CA LEU A 164 -11.79 4.29 -3.13
C LEU A 164 -10.82 5.32 -3.71
N ASP A 165 -11.35 6.38 -4.34
CA ASP A 165 -10.61 7.59 -4.68
C ASP A 165 -10.89 8.68 -3.63
N LYS A 166 -9.89 9.00 -2.81
CA LYS A 166 -10.01 9.93 -1.69
C LYS A 166 -10.08 11.42 -2.08
N ASN A 167 -9.70 11.80 -3.29
CA ASN A 167 -9.60 13.21 -3.67
C ASN A 167 -10.41 13.58 -4.92
N GLY A 168 -10.89 12.61 -5.69
CA GLY A 168 -11.64 12.86 -6.93
C GLY A 168 -10.88 13.66 -7.98
N THR A 169 -9.57 13.83 -7.79
CA THR A 169 -8.72 14.60 -8.69
C THR A 169 -8.33 13.79 -9.93
N GLY A 170 -8.59 12.46 -9.94
CA GLY A 170 -8.14 11.57 -11.02
C GLY A 170 -6.62 11.54 -11.22
N THR A 171 -5.87 12.10 -10.27
CA THR A 171 -4.40 12.15 -10.31
C THR A 171 -3.86 10.84 -9.79
N SER A 172 -2.99 10.17 -10.55
CA SER A 172 -2.45 8.83 -10.22
C SER A 172 -1.42 8.83 -9.09
N THR A 173 -1.73 9.42 -7.94
CA THR A 173 -0.86 9.35 -6.77
C THR A 173 -1.23 8.15 -5.91
N ILE A 174 -0.22 7.42 -5.46
CA ILE A 174 -0.32 6.12 -4.78
C ILE A 174 -1.21 6.18 -3.52
N TRP A 175 -1.21 7.29 -2.77
CA TRP A 175 -1.99 7.45 -1.52
C TRP A 175 -3.48 7.79 -1.72
N GLN A 176 -3.89 8.09 -2.95
CA GLN A 176 -5.24 8.56 -3.26
C GLN A 176 -6.20 7.41 -3.59
N HIS A 177 -5.66 6.25 -3.97
CA HIS A 177 -6.40 5.09 -4.42
C HIS A 177 -6.23 3.93 -3.43
N ALA A 178 -7.30 3.21 -3.12
CA ALA A 178 -7.25 2.01 -2.30
C ALA A 178 -8.27 0.98 -2.77
N CYS A 179 -7.87 -0.30 -2.84
CA CYS A 179 -8.78 -1.42 -3.03
C CYS A 179 -9.35 -1.83 -1.68
N LEU A 180 -10.65 -1.69 -1.49
CA LEU A 180 -11.33 -1.99 -0.23
C LEU A 180 -12.35 -3.09 -0.44
N THR A 181 -12.41 -4.02 0.50
CA THR A 181 -13.49 -5.01 0.53
C THR A 181 -14.78 -4.32 0.93
N PRO A 182 -15.89 -4.60 0.24
CA PRO A 182 -17.19 -4.05 0.60
C PRO A 182 -17.56 -4.46 2.03
N PRO A 183 -18.33 -3.62 2.76
CA PRO A 183 -18.80 -3.98 4.09
C PRO A 183 -19.65 -5.24 4.04
N THR A 184 -19.78 -5.93 5.18
CA THR A 184 -20.54 -7.19 5.26
C THR A 184 -22.02 -7.06 4.91
N GLU A 185 -22.58 -5.84 4.95
CA GLU A 185 -23.94 -5.57 4.50
C GLU A 185 -24.09 -5.66 2.98
N CYS A 186 -23.00 -5.50 2.24
CA CYS A 186 -22.90 -5.68 0.81
C CYS A 186 -22.41 -7.10 0.48
N ALA A 187 -23.10 -8.12 1.04
CA ALA A 187 -22.71 -9.53 0.89
C ALA A 187 -22.76 -10.02 -0.57
N ASP A 188 -23.59 -9.38 -1.41
CA ASP A 188 -23.71 -9.68 -2.83
C ASP A 188 -22.60 -9.03 -3.70
N GLY A 189 -21.70 -8.26 -3.07
CA GLY A 189 -20.56 -7.61 -3.73
C GLY A 189 -20.61 -6.08 -3.70
N PRO A 190 -19.58 -5.42 -4.25
CA PRO A 190 -19.55 -3.96 -4.31
C PRO A 190 -20.52 -3.46 -5.40
N SER A 191 -21.50 -2.66 -5.00
CA SER A 191 -22.41 -1.94 -5.91
C SER A 191 -22.63 -0.51 -5.42
N CYS A 192 -22.98 0.41 -6.32
CA CYS A 192 -23.23 1.79 -5.93
C CYS A 192 -24.49 1.97 -5.09
N ASP A 193 -25.47 1.08 -5.24
CA ASP A 193 -26.66 1.06 -4.38
C ASP A 193 -26.33 0.71 -2.93
N CYS A 194 -25.31 -0.13 -2.70
CA CYS A 194 -24.89 -0.51 -1.35
C CYS A 194 -23.83 0.43 -0.77
N LEU A 195 -22.91 0.93 -1.61
CA LEU A 195 -21.81 1.78 -1.17
C LEU A 195 -22.20 3.25 -0.94
N SER A 196 -23.43 3.65 -1.27
CA SER A 196 -23.94 5.00 -0.96
C SER A 196 -24.16 5.25 0.54
N ASP A 197 -24.31 4.19 1.33
CA ASP A 197 -24.62 4.29 2.77
C ASP A 197 -23.37 4.23 3.66
N VAL A 198 -22.19 3.92 3.10
CA VAL A 198 -20.98 3.73 3.90
C VAL A 198 -20.31 5.06 4.25
N THR A 199 -19.96 5.21 5.53
CA THR A 199 -19.35 6.41 6.13
C THR A 199 -17.89 6.69 5.70
N HIS A 200 -17.39 6.05 4.65
CA HIS A 200 -15.98 6.15 4.24
C HIS A 200 -15.55 7.53 3.76
N CYS A 201 -16.48 8.31 3.21
CA CYS A 201 -16.21 9.67 2.76
C CYS A 201 -16.67 10.75 3.74
N TYR A 202 -17.30 10.44 4.88
CA TYR A 202 -17.80 11.48 5.80
C TYR A 202 -16.65 12.35 6.34
N PRO A 203 -16.78 13.70 6.39
CA PRO A 203 -17.96 14.54 6.09
C PRO A 203 -18.08 15.01 4.63
N ARG A 204 -17.21 14.53 3.74
CA ARG A 204 -17.22 14.86 2.31
C ARG A 204 -18.37 14.18 1.58
N GLN A 205 -18.77 14.78 0.46
CA GLN A 205 -19.72 14.15 -0.44
C GLN A 205 -19.00 13.05 -1.22
N HIS A 206 -19.75 12.12 -1.78
CA HIS A 206 -19.19 11.08 -2.62
C HIS A 206 -19.99 10.91 -3.91
N THR A 207 -19.32 10.45 -4.95
CA THR A 207 -19.91 10.00 -6.21
C THR A 207 -19.49 8.55 -6.43
N CYS A 208 -20.43 7.67 -6.74
CA CYS A 208 -20.15 6.29 -7.06
C CYS A 208 -20.39 6.03 -8.56
N GLN A 209 -19.49 5.28 -9.20
CA GLN A 209 -19.60 4.90 -10.60
C GLN A 209 -19.36 3.41 -10.78
N GLU A 210 -20.28 2.74 -11.47
CA GLU A 210 -20.15 1.35 -11.89
C GLU A 210 -19.67 1.30 -13.35
N GLY A 211 -18.60 0.57 -13.62
CA GLY A 211 -18.03 0.37 -14.95
C GLY A 211 -17.39 -1.00 -15.05
N THR A 212 -16.09 -1.07 -15.36
CA THR A 212 -15.31 -2.33 -15.29
C THR A 212 -15.15 -2.85 -13.86
N GLY A 213 -15.43 -1.99 -12.87
CA GLY A 213 -15.62 -2.29 -11.46
C GLY A 213 -16.33 -1.12 -10.79
N VAL A 214 -16.37 -1.08 -9.45
CA VAL A 214 -17.04 -0.02 -8.71
C VAL A 214 -16.03 0.96 -8.12
N THR A 215 -16.20 2.24 -8.42
CA THR A 215 -15.34 3.32 -7.93
C THR A 215 -16.15 4.31 -7.11
N LEU A 216 -15.74 4.51 -5.86
CA LEU A 216 -16.28 5.49 -4.94
C LEU A 216 -15.30 6.66 -4.82
N THR A 217 -15.72 7.83 -5.28
CA THR A 217 -14.93 9.05 -5.28
C THR A 217 -15.41 10.01 -4.19
N CYS A 218 -14.57 10.31 -3.21
CA CYS A 218 -14.84 11.31 -2.18
C CYS A 218 -14.44 12.71 -2.68
N ASN A 219 -15.38 13.66 -2.66
CA ASN A 219 -15.19 15.06 -3.05
C ASN A 219 -15.15 15.98 -1.82
#